data_AF-A0A939WVR9-F1
#
_entry.id   AF-A0A939WVR9-F1
#
_cell.length_a   1.000
_cell.length_b   1.000
_cell.length_c   1.000
_cell.angle_alpha   90.00
_cell.angle_beta   90.00
_cell.angle_gamma   90.00
#
_symmetry.space_group_name_H-M   'P 1'
#
loop_
_entity.id
_entity.type
_entity.pdbx_description
1 polymer ?
#
loop_
_entity_poly.entity_id
_entity_poly.type
_entity_poly.pdbx_seq_one_letter_code
_entity_poly.pdbx_strand_id
1 'polypeptide(L)'
;MILKRLFLIFVFFPIFFSSCSKAEKSQDPVTQFMQARIDGNTHQAYILLDKTTQEVFSEKDFEEYCFVFKPSEFEILPEENGYTPVSYTFYDKKYKKGSDELYTFYMTKNIEHVKLTNGKIVFPHIAFVSMRKAIEEKNIEKAKFFSDVMLRIDRTNPDVLETSENMGFIQKHD
;
A
#
# COMPACT_ATOMS: atom_id res chain seq x y z
N MET A 1 -10.11 -79.53 -1.65
CA MET A 1 -10.49 -78.91 -0.36
C MET A 1 -11.05 -77.54 -0.63
N ILE A 2 -12.34 -77.36 -0.32
CA ILE A 2 -13.11 -76.13 -0.51
C ILE A 2 -12.89 -75.23 0.71
N LEU A 3 -12.33 -74.04 0.52
CA LEU A 3 -12.21 -73.06 1.60
C LEU A 3 -13.51 -72.26 1.72
N LYS A 4 -14.24 -72.48 2.82
CA LYS A 4 -15.46 -71.77 3.20
C LYS A 4 -15.11 -70.39 3.79
N ARG A 5 -15.62 -69.34 3.12
CA ARG A 5 -16.47 -68.22 3.61
C ARG A 5 -16.21 -67.67 5.04
N LEU A 6 -15.87 -66.36 5.14
CA LEU A 6 -16.71 -65.21 5.62
C LEU A 6 -17.00 -65.24 7.14
N PHE A 7 -16.97 -64.20 7.97
CA PHE A 7 -16.90 -62.72 7.99
C PHE A 7 -16.31 -62.40 9.42
N LEU A 8 -15.84 -61.22 9.84
CA LEU A 8 -16.60 -59.98 10.04
C LEU A 8 -15.66 -58.87 10.59
N ILE A 9 -15.68 -57.71 9.91
CA ILE A 9 -15.64 -56.33 10.40
C ILE A 9 -14.52 -55.89 11.37
N PHE A 10 -13.56 -55.14 10.82
CA PHE A 10 -13.01 -53.97 11.51
C PHE A 10 -13.11 -52.76 10.56
N VAL A 11 -14.20 -52.01 10.69
CA VAL A 11 -14.29 -50.65 10.15
C VAL A 11 -14.40 -49.72 11.36
N PHE A 12 -13.25 -49.35 11.90
CA PHE A 12 -13.12 -48.10 12.63
C PHE A 12 -12.41 -47.12 11.71
N PHE A 13 -13.23 -46.34 11.04
CA PHE A 13 -12.89 -45.08 10.42
C PHE A 13 -12.22 -44.14 11.45
N PRO A 14 -11.02 -43.60 11.18
CA PRO A 14 -10.76 -42.19 11.43
C PRO A 14 -11.16 -41.43 10.16
N ILE A 15 -12.38 -40.87 10.18
CA ILE A 15 -12.86 -39.91 9.19
C ILE A 15 -11.98 -38.65 9.31
N PHE A 16 -11.07 -38.48 8.35
CA PHE A 16 -10.56 -37.23 7.79
C PHE A 16 -10.24 -36.08 8.78
N PHE A 17 -9.01 -36.05 9.29
CA PHE A 17 -8.24 -34.80 9.19
C PHE A 17 -7.47 -34.86 7.87
N SER A 18 -8.17 -34.62 6.75
CA SER A 18 -7.51 -33.93 5.66
C SER A 18 -7.19 -32.55 6.19
N SER A 19 -6.03 -32.38 6.80
CA SER A 19 -5.26 -31.16 6.58
C SER A 19 -4.89 -31.14 5.09
N CYS A 20 -5.91 -30.94 4.25
CA CYS A 20 -5.75 -30.23 3.01
C CYS A 20 -5.17 -28.91 3.48
N SER A 21 -3.85 -28.81 3.38
CA SER A 21 -3.11 -27.57 3.43
C SER A 21 -4.00 -26.54 2.75
N LYS A 22 -4.46 -25.54 3.50
CA LYS A 22 -4.82 -24.28 2.87
C LYS A 22 -3.59 -23.99 2.03
N ALA A 23 -3.69 -24.19 0.72
CA ALA A 23 -2.78 -23.54 -0.20
C ALA A 23 -2.85 -22.10 0.27
N GLU A 24 -1.75 -21.60 0.85
CA GLU A 24 -1.59 -20.18 1.09
C GLU A 24 -1.94 -19.56 -0.26
N LYS A 25 -3.14 -18.97 -0.36
CA LYS A 25 -3.43 -18.06 -1.44
C LYS A 25 -2.30 -17.07 -1.30
N SER A 26 -1.34 -17.10 -2.22
CA SER A 26 -0.31 -16.07 -2.31
C SER A 26 -1.08 -14.77 -2.20
N GLN A 27 -1.00 -14.11 -1.05
CA GLN A 27 -1.83 -12.94 -0.80
C GLN A 27 -1.51 -11.96 -1.92
N ASP A 28 -2.52 -11.31 -2.48
CA ASP A 28 -2.29 -10.35 -3.55
C ASP A 28 -1.19 -9.34 -3.12
N PRO A 29 -0.24 -8.95 -4.00
CA PRO A 29 0.87 -8.08 -3.62
C PRO A 29 0.45 -6.78 -2.93
N VAL A 30 -0.73 -6.23 -3.25
CA VAL A 30 -1.30 -5.05 -2.58
C VAL A 30 -1.68 -5.40 -1.14
N THR A 31 -2.29 -6.57 -0.91
CA THR A 31 -2.60 -7.06 0.44
C THR A 31 -1.32 -7.25 1.26
N GLN A 32 -0.30 -7.90 0.69
CA GLN A 32 0.98 -8.09 1.39
C GLN A 32 1.65 -6.76 1.74
N PHE A 33 1.61 -5.80 0.81
CA PHE A 33 2.17 -4.47 1.00
C PHE A 33 1.46 -3.72 2.14
N MET A 34 0.13 -3.69 2.13
CA MET A 34 -0.65 -3.00 3.17
C MET A 34 -0.52 -3.68 4.53
N GLN A 35 -0.48 -5.02 4.57
CA GLN A 35 -0.26 -5.74 5.81
C GLN A 35 1.14 -5.46 6.40
N ALA A 36 2.18 -5.49 5.56
CA ALA A 36 3.54 -5.13 5.99
C ALA A 36 3.61 -3.68 6.51
N ARG A 37 2.88 -2.73 5.91
CA ARG A 37 2.76 -1.35 6.42
C ARG A 37 2.08 -1.27 7.79
N ILE A 38 0.97 -1.99 8.00
CA ILE A 38 0.29 -2.06 9.32
C ILE A 38 1.21 -2.66 10.38
N ASP A 39 1.87 -3.76 10.06
CA ASP A 39 2.77 -4.49 10.95
C ASP A 39 4.05 -3.69 11.28
N GLY A 40 4.31 -2.60 10.56
CA GLY A 40 5.53 -1.80 10.70
C GLY A 40 6.77 -2.49 10.11
N ASN A 41 6.58 -3.49 9.25
CA ASN A 41 7.66 -4.15 8.53
C ASN A 41 7.97 -3.38 7.23
N THR A 42 8.64 -2.24 7.39
CA THR A 42 8.95 -1.30 6.30
C THR A 42 9.85 -1.93 5.24
N HIS A 43 10.82 -2.74 5.64
CA HIS A 43 11.67 -3.48 4.71
C HIS A 43 10.85 -4.40 3.80
N GLN A 44 9.95 -5.20 4.37
CA GLN A 44 9.10 -6.10 3.60
C GLN A 44 8.19 -5.34 2.64
N ALA A 45 7.61 -4.22 3.08
CA ALA A 45 6.81 -3.37 2.22
C ALA A 45 7.67 -2.74 1.08
N TYR A 46 8.91 -2.33 1.37
CA TYR A 46 9.81 -1.73 0.39
C TYR A 46 10.20 -2.69 -0.73
N ILE A 47 10.52 -3.95 -0.41
CA ILE A 47 10.90 -4.95 -1.43
C ILE A 47 9.72 -5.35 -2.34
N LEU A 48 8.48 -5.05 -1.94
CA LEU A 48 7.28 -5.25 -2.77
C LEU A 48 7.07 -4.13 -3.80
N LEU A 49 7.77 -3.00 -3.64
CA LEU A 49 7.75 -1.91 -4.61
C LEU A 49 8.39 -2.31 -5.94
N ASP A 50 7.97 -1.66 -7.01
CA ASP A 50 8.58 -1.80 -8.32
C ASP A 50 9.97 -1.15 -8.35
N LYS A 51 10.78 -1.58 -9.31
CA LYS A 51 12.17 -1.13 -9.44
C LYS A 51 12.26 0.37 -9.68
N THR A 52 11.33 0.96 -10.44
CA THR A 52 11.30 2.39 -10.74
C THR A 52 11.09 3.20 -9.47
N THR A 53 10.14 2.82 -8.61
CA THR A 53 9.99 3.46 -7.29
C THR A 53 11.25 3.32 -6.44
N GLN A 54 11.86 2.13 -6.37
CA GLN A 54 13.07 1.88 -5.57
C GLN A 54 14.32 2.64 -6.07
N GLU A 55 14.44 2.84 -7.39
CA GLU A 55 15.54 3.63 -7.97
C GLU A 55 15.41 5.12 -7.68
N VAL A 56 14.20 5.61 -7.42
CA VAL A 56 13.90 7.02 -7.13
C VAL A 56 13.91 7.32 -5.64
N PHE A 57 13.39 6.41 -4.82
CA PHE A 57 13.27 6.59 -3.38
C PHE A 57 14.06 5.51 -2.65
N SER A 58 14.95 5.95 -1.75
CA SER A 58 15.68 5.03 -0.90
C SER A 58 14.73 4.35 0.09
N GLU A 59 15.15 3.21 0.62
CA GLU A 59 14.41 2.52 1.70
C GLU A 59 14.18 3.43 2.91
N LYS A 60 15.13 4.34 3.19
CA LYS A 60 15.01 5.34 4.24
C LYS A 60 13.90 6.37 3.96
N ASP A 61 13.80 6.86 2.72
CA ASP A 61 12.72 7.80 2.33
C ASP A 61 11.35 7.11 2.45
N PHE A 62 11.29 5.82 2.10
CA PHE A 62 10.10 5.01 2.25
C PHE A 62 9.73 4.74 3.72
N GLU A 63 10.71 4.47 4.58
CA GLU A 63 10.51 4.31 6.03
C GLU A 63 9.94 5.59 6.65
N GLU A 64 10.49 6.76 6.31
CA GLU A 64 9.98 8.05 6.78
C GLU A 64 8.53 8.27 6.34
N TYR A 65 8.21 7.98 5.07
CA TYR A 65 6.83 8.02 4.57
C TYR A 65 5.92 7.07 5.37
N CYS A 66 6.32 5.81 5.58
CA CYS A 66 5.53 4.83 6.31
C CYS A 66 5.31 5.22 7.78
N PHE A 67 6.29 5.86 8.39
CA PHE A 67 6.17 6.39 9.75
C PHE A 67 5.12 7.50 9.85
N VAL A 68 5.11 8.42 8.88
CA VAL A 68 4.12 9.52 8.82
C VAL A 68 2.73 9.00 8.49
N PHE A 69 2.61 8.12 7.51
CA PHE A 69 1.35 7.55 7.03
C PHE A 69 1.25 6.07 7.34
N LYS A 70 1.23 5.74 8.64
CA LYS A 70 1.03 4.36 9.11
C LYS A 70 -0.47 4.02 9.07
N PRO A 71 -0.91 3.10 8.19
CA PRO A 71 -2.29 2.63 8.20
C PRO A 71 -2.60 1.81 9.45
N SER A 72 -3.86 1.80 9.88
CA SER A 72 -4.37 0.94 10.96
C SER A 72 -5.26 -0.19 10.46
N GLU A 73 -5.95 0.02 9.35
CA GLU A 73 -6.84 -0.93 8.68
C GLU A 73 -6.93 -0.56 7.20
N PHE A 74 -7.29 -1.51 6.35
CA PHE A 74 -7.51 -1.26 4.93
C PHE A 74 -8.57 -2.19 4.34
N GLU A 75 -9.14 -1.74 3.23
CA GLU A 75 -10.04 -2.46 2.34
C GLU A 75 -9.51 -2.31 0.91
N ILE A 76 -9.40 -3.44 0.20
CA ILE A 76 -9.03 -3.44 -1.21
C ILE A 76 -10.32 -3.50 -2.03
N LEU A 77 -10.50 -2.51 -2.88
CA LEU A 77 -11.65 -2.40 -3.77
C LEU A 77 -11.34 -3.05 -5.13
N PRO A 78 -12.38 -3.40 -5.92
CA PRO A 78 -12.18 -3.94 -7.26
C PRO A 78 -11.32 -3.02 -8.14
N GLU A 79 -10.45 -3.63 -8.95
CA GLU A 79 -9.62 -2.90 -9.90
C GLU A 79 -10.46 -2.15 -10.94
N GLU A 80 -10.10 -0.91 -11.21
CA GLU A 80 -10.66 -0.07 -12.26
C GLU A 80 -9.54 0.61 -13.03
N ASN A 81 -9.60 0.58 -14.37
CA ASN A 81 -8.62 1.22 -15.26
C ASN A 81 -7.14 0.84 -14.99
N GLY A 82 -6.89 -0.38 -14.50
CA GLY A 82 -5.54 -0.87 -14.18
C GLY A 82 -5.00 -0.40 -12.83
N TYR A 83 -5.85 0.19 -11.98
CA TYR A 83 -5.54 0.60 -10.62
C TYR A 83 -6.42 -0.15 -9.63
N THR A 84 -5.82 -0.68 -8.58
CA THR A 84 -6.50 -1.24 -7.42
C THR A 84 -6.67 -0.14 -6.36
N PRO A 85 -7.89 0.35 -6.09
CA PRO A 85 -8.10 1.33 -5.05
C PRO A 85 -7.96 0.68 -3.68
N VAL A 86 -7.18 1.31 -2.81
CA VAL A 86 -6.98 0.88 -1.43
C VAL A 86 -7.53 1.95 -0.50
N SER A 87 -8.66 1.62 0.13
CA SER A 87 -9.26 2.44 1.18
C SER A 87 -8.58 2.09 2.51
N TYR A 88 -7.90 3.02 3.16
CA TYR A 88 -7.28 2.78 4.46
C TYR A 88 -7.49 3.91 5.45
N THR A 89 -7.44 3.57 6.73
CA THR A 89 -7.50 4.53 7.83
C THR A 89 -6.10 4.74 8.39
N PHE A 90 -5.72 5.98 8.69
CA PHE A 90 -4.45 6.31 9.34
C PHE A 90 -4.64 7.42 10.39
N TYR A 91 -3.69 7.52 11.32
CA TYR A 91 -3.67 8.59 12.31
C TYR A 91 -2.89 9.80 11.78
N ASP A 92 -3.60 10.88 11.45
CA ASP A 92 -2.97 12.16 11.07
C ASP A 92 -2.46 12.88 12.32
N LYS A 93 -1.20 13.32 12.32
CA LYS A 93 -0.61 14.15 13.37
C LYS A 93 -0.51 15.59 12.86
N LYS A 94 -1.18 16.53 13.53
CA LYS A 94 -1.06 17.97 13.20
C LYS A 94 0.01 18.66 14.03
N TYR A 95 0.90 19.39 13.36
CA TYR A 95 1.91 20.25 13.99
C TYR A 95 1.36 21.67 14.16
N LYS A 96 1.38 22.19 15.39
CA LYS A 96 0.91 23.55 15.70
C LYS A 96 2.09 24.52 15.70
N LYS A 97 2.25 25.26 14.59
CA LYS A 97 3.33 26.23 14.36
C LYS A 97 3.47 27.33 15.44
N GLY A 98 2.41 27.60 16.20
CA GLY A 98 2.43 28.60 17.28
C GLY A 98 2.88 28.09 18.65
N SER A 99 2.92 26.77 18.86
CA SER A 99 3.39 26.18 20.13
C SER A 99 4.51 25.15 19.96
N ASP A 100 4.98 24.90 18.74
CA ASP A 100 6.02 23.88 18.44
C ASP A 100 5.63 22.49 18.99
N GLU A 101 4.32 22.22 18.94
CA GLU A 101 3.66 21.15 19.66
C GLU A 101 2.96 20.24 18.63
N LEU A 102 3.23 18.92 18.69
CA LEU A 102 2.57 17.89 17.87
C LEU A 102 1.32 17.39 18.56
N TYR A 103 0.18 18.03 18.30
CA TYR A 103 -1.09 17.66 18.92
C TYR A 103 -2.18 17.74 17.86
N THR A 104 -2.54 16.59 17.34
CA THR A 104 -3.90 16.00 17.37
C THR A 104 -3.83 14.72 16.55
N PHE A 105 -4.41 13.63 17.06
CA PHE A 105 -4.59 12.38 16.32
C PHE A 105 -6.02 12.32 15.81
N TYR A 106 -6.23 12.45 14.50
CA TYR A 106 -7.53 12.15 13.88
C TYR A 106 -7.39 10.88 13.04
N MET A 107 -8.34 9.96 13.20
CA MET A 107 -8.50 8.85 12.26
C MET A 107 -9.05 9.43 10.96
N THR A 108 -8.23 9.43 9.92
CA THR A 108 -8.59 9.90 8.59
C THR A 108 -8.66 8.70 7.66
N LYS A 109 -9.72 8.63 6.87
CA LYS A 109 -9.87 7.65 5.80
C LYS A 109 -9.34 8.25 4.50
N ASN A 110 -8.50 7.51 3.79
CA ASN A 110 -8.02 7.87 2.46
C ASN A 110 -8.28 6.73 1.48
N ILE A 111 -8.30 7.05 0.19
CA ILE A 111 -8.27 6.07 -0.88
C ILE A 111 -7.03 6.40 -1.72
N GLU A 112 -6.10 5.45 -1.83
CA GLU A 112 -4.94 5.54 -2.75
C GLU A 112 -5.15 4.55 -3.90
N HIS A 113 -4.92 5.00 -5.13
CA HIS A 113 -4.95 4.16 -6.32
C HIS A 113 -3.58 3.50 -6.54
N VAL A 114 -3.51 2.20 -6.28
CA VAL A 114 -2.29 1.41 -6.37
C VAL A 114 -2.24 0.66 -7.69
N LYS A 115 -1.11 0.74 -8.39
CA LYS A 115 -0.89 0.03 -9.65
C LYS A 115 0.10 -1.12 -9.47
N LEU A 116 -0.14 -2.22 -10.17
CA LEU A 116 0.79 -3.35 -10.23
C LEU A 116 1.50 -3.39 -11.58
N THR A 117 2.82 -3.57 -11.56
CA THR A 117 3.63 -3.87 -12.74
C THR A 117 4.50 -5.09 -12.44
N ASN A 118 4.34 -6.16 -13.23
CA ASN A 118 5.07 -7.42 -13.03
C ASN A 118 4.98 -7.97 -11.59
N GLY A 119 3.80 -7.86 -10.97
CA GLY A 119 3.56 -8.31 -9.60
C GLY A 119 4.20 -7.45 -8.50
N LYS A 120 4.71 -6.25 -8.85
CA LYS A 120 5.28 -5.26 -7.92
C LYS A 120 4.45 -3.98 -7.88
N ILE A 121 4.49 -3.32 -6.73
CA ILE A 121 3.69 -2.11 -6.43
C ILE A 121 4.38 -0.89 -7.03
N VAL A 122 3.73 -0.22 -7.98
CA VAL A 122 4.14 1.12 -8.43
C VAL A 122 3.57 2.13 -7.44
N PHE A 123 4.45 2.81 -6.69
CA PHE A 123 4.03 3.65 -5.57
C PHE A 123 4.66 5.06 -5.64
N PRO A 124 4.01 6.02 -6.30
CA PRO A 124 4.53 7.38 -6.40
C PRO A 124 4.39 8.16 -5.07
N HIS A 125 3.55 7.69 -4.13
CA HIS A 125 3.10 8.51 -3.00
C HIS A 125 4.18 8.88 -1.96
N ILE A 126 5.38 8.29 -2.04
CA ILE A 126 6.48 8.54 -1.11
C ILE A 126 6.85 10.05 -1.05
N ALA A 127 6.80 10.76 -2.17
CA ALA A 127 7.15 12.18 -2.24
C ALA A 127 6.09 13.14 -1.65
N PHE A 128 4.88 12.68 -1.31
CA PHE A 128 3.83 13.57 -0.79
C PHE A 128 4.23 14.23 0.53
N VAL A 129 4.95 13.54 1.42
CA VAL A 129 5.42 14.12 2.69
C VAL A 129 6.33 15.32 2.42
N SER A 130 7.29 15.17 1.51
CA SER A 130 8.23 16.23 1.16
C SER A 130 7.56 17.38 0.41
N MET A 131 6.59 17.07 -0.46
CA MET A 131 5.77 18.07 -1.14
C MET A 131 4.95 18.91 -0.15
N ARG A 132 4.24 18.26 0.80
CA ARG A 132 3.47 18.95 1.86
C ARG A 132 4.35 19.88 2.67
N LYS A 133 5.52 19.41 3.10
CA LYS A 133 6.48 20.24 3.84
C LYS A 133 6.94 21.46 3.02
N ALA A 134 7.25 21.28 1.74
CA ALA A 134 7.63 22.40 0.88
C ALA A 134 6.50 23.44 0.74
N ILE A 135 5.24 23.00 0.65
CA ILE A 135 4.07 23.90 0.64
C ILE A 135 3.95 24.67 1.95
N GLU A 136 4.10 24.01 3.11
CA GLU A 136 4.05 24.64 4.43
C GLU A 136 5.18 25.69 4.63
N GLU A 137 6.34 25.43 4.04
CA GLU A 137 7.49 26.33 3.98
C GLU A 137 7.35 27.42 2.90
N LYS A 138 6.24 27.45 2.15
CA LYS A 138 5.98 28.35 1.02
C LYS A 138 7.02 28.26 -0.10
N ASN A 139 7.66 27.10 -0.26
CA ASN A 139 8.63 26.82 -1.31
C ASN A 139 7.97 26.07 -2.48
N ILE A 140 7.37 26.83 -3.40
CA ILE A 140 6.57 26.29 -4.50
C ILE A 140 7.41 25.53 -5.54
N GLU A 141 8.62 25.99 -5.85
CA GLU A 141 9.51 25.31 -6.80
C GLU A 141 9.87 23.90 -6.31
N LYS A 142 10.17 23.78 -5.01
CA LYS A 142 10.48 22.49 -4.39
C LYS A 142 9.25 21.59 -4.31
N ALA A 143 8.07 22.14 -4.06
CA ALA A 143 6.82 21.37 -4.11
C ALA A 143 6.56 20.80 -5.52
N LYS A 144 6.73 21.63 -6.56
CA LYS A 144 6.62 21.21 -7.96
C LYS A 144 7.62 20.10 -8.31
N PHE A 145 8.88 20.24 -7.88
CA PHE A 145 9.90 19.21 -8.08
C PHE A 145 9.46 17.84 -7.54
N PHE A 146 8.87 17.77 -6.33
CA PHE A 146 8.39 16.51 -5.79
C PHE A 146 7.19 15.95 -6.56
N SER A 147 6.26 16.80 -7.00
CA SER A 147 5.17 16.41 -7.91
C SER A 147 5.72 15.81 -9.21
N ASP A 148 6.71 16.45 -9.84
CA ASP A 148 7.36 15.95 -11.06
C ASP A 148 8.05 14.58 -10.85
N VAL A 149 8.67 14.37 -9.68
CA VAL A 149 9.26 13.07 -9.30
C VAL A 149 8.21 11.98 -9.19
N MET A 150 7.05 12.28 -8.58
CA MET A 150 5.92 11.33 -8.47
C MET A 150 5.36 10.98 -9.85
N LEU A 151 5.15 11.98 -10.70
CA LEU A 151 4.70 11.78 -12.09
C LEU A 151 5.72 11.02 -12.93
N ARG A 152 7.02 11.12 -12.64
CA ARG A 152 8.03 10.29 -13.33
C ARG A 152 7.88 8.80 -13.03
N ILE A 153 7.45 8.44 -11.83
CA ILE A 153 7.20 7.04 -11.43
C ILE A 153 5.92 6.52 -12.10
N ASP A 154 4.83 7.28 -12.02
CA ASP A 154 3.58 6.93 -12.69
C ASP A 154 2.85 8.18 -13.20
N ARG A 155 3.00 8.45 -14.50
CA ARG A 155 2.41 9.64 -15.15
C ARG A 155 0.90 9.60 -15.21
N THR A 156 0.29 8.43 -15.08
CA THR A 156 -1.15 8.23 -15.22
C THR A 156 -1.84 8.06 -13.88
N ASN A 157 -1.12 8.20 -12.75
CA ASN A 157 -1.72 8.04 -11.44
C ASN A 157 -2.75 9.15 -11.18
N PRO A 158 -4.03 8.81 -10.96
CA PRO A 158 -5.11 9.80 -10.85
C PRO A 158 -4.92 10.73 -9.64
N ASP A 159 -4.49 10.21 -8.49
CA ASP A 159 -4.33 10.99 -7.25
C ASP A 159 -3.20 12.03 -7.37
N VAL A 160 -2.08 11.63 -8.02
CA VAL A 160 -0.95 12.53 -8.29
C VAL A 160 -1.33 13.58 -9.33
N LEU A 161 -2.04 13.19 -10.41
CA LEU A 161 -2.48 14.11 -11.45
C LEU A 161 -3.46 15.15 -10.88
N GLU A 162 -4.53 14.71 -10.21
CA GLU A 162 -5.53 15.59 -9.60
C GLU A 162 -4.86 16.57 -8.62
N THR A 163 -3.95 16.07 -7.76
CA THR A 163 -3.23 16.93 -6.83
C THR A 163 -2.37 17.96 -7.59
N SER A 164 -1.62 17.53 -8.60
CA SER A 164 -0.72 18.40 -9.36
C SER A 164 -1.48 19.47 -10.14
N GLU A 165 -2.64 19.12 -10.69
CA GLU A 165 -3.56 20.03 -11.38
C GLU A 165 -4.20 21.04 -10.42
N ASN A 166 -4.70 20.58 -9.27
CA ASN A 166 -5.32 21.44 -8.26
C ASN A 166 -4.31 22.43 -7.65
N MET A 167 -3.03 22.07 -7.64
CA MET A 167 -1.93 22.96 -7.23
C MET A 167 -1.43 23.86 -8.36
N GLY A 168 -1.92 23.70 -9.59
CA GLY A 168 -1.47 24.47 -10.76
C GLY A 168 -0.05 24.12 -11.23
N PHE A 169 0.48 22.96 -10.87
CA PHE A 169 1.82 22.52 -11.28
C PHE A 169 1.84 22.01 -12.72
N ILE A 170 0.72 21.42 -13.16
CA ILE A 170 0.45 20.99 -14.52
C ILE A 170 -0.88 21.58 -15.00
N GLN A 171 -1.11 21.60 -16.32
CA GLN A 171 -2.38 22.05 -16.89
C GLN A 171 -3.46 20.99 -16.68
N LYS A 172 -4.68 21.43 -16.38
CA LYS A 172 -5.84 20.53 -16.36
C LYS A 172 -6.07 19.97 -17.76
N HIS A 173 -6.18 18.65 -17.87
CA HIS A 173 -6.63 18.03 -19.10
C HIS A 173 -8.17 18.05 -19.13
N ASP A 174 -8.74 18.79 -20.10
CA ASP A 174 -10.19 18.86 -20.36
C ASP A 174 -10.76 17.55 -20.92
#